data_AF-A0A963IL93-F1
#
_entry.id   AF-A0A963IL93-F1
#
_cell.length_a   1.000
_cell.length_b   1.000
_cell.length_c   1.000
_cell.angle_alpha   90.00
_cell.angle_beta   90.00
_cell.angle_gamma   90.00
#
_symmetry.space_group_name_H-M   'P 1'
#
loop_
_entity.id
_entity.type
_entity.pdbx_description
1 polymer ?
#
loop_
_entity_poly.entity_id
_entity_poly.type
_entity_poly.pdbx_seq_one_letter_code
_entity_poly.pdbx_strand_id
1 'polypeptide(L)'
;QHHLGPKEATLKSMGEIGSSLVAVVLVMASVFVPAAFLPGTTGQLYKQFAVTIVISVAISGFIALTLTPAMCATLLKHQPAPQRGFFAWFNRQVERLTLGFGHAVEFVIKRMLIAFLLLGVFLWGIWHLFQLLPTSFVPQEDQGYAMVAIIMPQSASLERTQTVAERVDAMLAKIPGVDRRSMITGYSLIDGGFKNNAATFFVTFKDFKERYGSLATAREQNARAIIVSFFNEAKYIEDAIVLP
;
A
#
# COMPACT_ATOMS: atom_id res chain seq x y z
N GLN A 1 33.49 28.89 -7.86
CA GLN A 1 34.42 29.57 -6.94
C GLN A 1 35.80 28.90 -6.88
N HIS A 2 35.98 27.58 -7.07
CA HIS A 2 37.32 26.95 -6.98
C HIS A 2 37.91 26.31 -8.25
N HIS A 3 37.21 26.28 -9.40
CA HIS A 3 37.72 25.75 -10.70
C HIS A 3 38.64 24.50 -10.60
N LEU A 4 38.27 23.55 -9.75
CA LEU A 4 39.06 22.35 -9.48
C LEU A 4 38.89 21.29 -10.57
N GLY A 5 39.89 20.43 -10.74
CA GLY A 5 39.76 19.23 -11.56
C GLY A 5 38.69 18.27 -10.99
N PRO A 6 38.04 17.43 -11.83
CA PRO A 6 36.95 16.55 -11.39
C PRO A 6 37.30 15.65 -10.18
N LYS A 7 38.54 15.15 -10.12
CA LYS A 7 39.04 14.35 -8.99
C LYS A 7 39.10 15.15 -7.69
N GLU A 8 39.69 16.33 -7.72
CA GLU A 8 39.84 17.21 -6.55
C GLU A 8 38.49 17.75 -6.07
N ALA A 9 37.61 18.11 -7.00
CA ALA A 9 36.25 18.54 -6.70
C ALA A 9 35.46 17.42 -5.99
N THR A 10 35.61 16.17 -6.45
CA THR A 10 34.94 15.02 -5.85
C THR A 10 35.47 14.72 -4.45
N LEU A 11 36.80 14.75 -4.25
CA LEU A 11 37.41 14.56 -2.92
C LEU A 11 36.95 15.63 -1.93
N LYS A 12 36.92 16.90 -2.35
CA LYS A 12 36.44 17.99 -1.50
C LYS A 12 34.96 17.81 -1.14
N SER A 13 34.11 17.51 -2.12
CA SER A 13 32.68 17.26 -1.90
C SER A 13 32.44 16.13 -0.91
N MET A 14 33.14 14.99 -1.07
CA MET A 14 33.02 13.86 -0.14
C MET A 14 33.49 14.19 1.29
N GLY A 15 34.46 15.09 1.45
CA GLY A 15 34.86 15.61 2.75
C GLY A 15 33.76 16.41 3.45
N GLU A 16 32.89 17.08 2.69
CA GLU A 16 31.78 17.89 3.23
C GLU A 16 30.53 17.03 3.52
N ILE A 17 30.20 16.06 2.66
CA ILE A 17 28.94 15.28 2.75
C ILE A 17 29.09 13.87 3.29
N GLY A 18 30.30 13.30 3.35
CA GLY A 18 30.53 11.89 3.66
C GLY A 18 29.99 11.48 5.03
N SER A 19 30.20 12.31 6.06
CA SER A 19 29.66 12.08 7.41
C SER A 19 28.14 12.13 7.44
N SER A 20 27.55 13.07 6.70
CA SER A 20 26.09 13.22 6.59
C SER A 20 25.45 11.99 5.92
N LEU A 21 26.08 11.42 4.91
CA LEU A 21 25.62 10.19 4.25
C LEU A 21 25.63 8.99 5.20
N VAL A 22 26.71 8.80 5.96
CA VAL A 22 26.78 7.74 6.98
C VAL A 22 25.69 7.94 8.04
N ALA A 23 25.47 9.18 8.49
CA ALA A 23 24.44 9.49 9.47
C ALA A 23 23.04 9.09 8.97
N VAL A 24 22.70 9.37 7.71
CA VAL A 24 21.40 8.98 7.13
C VAL A 24 21.23 7.46 7.13
N VAL A 25 22.26 6.69 6.75
CA VAL A 25 22.21 5.22 6.78
C VAL A 25 22.00 4.70 8.20
N LEU A 26 22.72 5.26 9.18
CA LEU A 26 22.60 4.86 10.58
C LEU A 26 21.25 5.24 11.19
N VAL A 27 20.70 6.41 10.87
CA VAL A 27 19.36 6.83 11.31
C VAL A 27 18.31 5.86 10.76
N MET A 28 18.39 5.50 9.48
CA MET A 28 17.49 4.51 8.89
C MET A 28 17.62 3.15 9.58
N ALA A 29 18.86 2.68 9.82
CA ALA A 29 19.09 1.45 10.56
C ALA A 29 18.50 1.52 11.98
N SER A 30 18.68 2.64 12.68
CA SER A 30 18.16 2.85 14.04
C SER A 30 16.64 2.79 14.12
N VAL A 31 15.92 3.16 13.07
CA VAL A 31 14.45 3.10 13.03
C VAL A 31 13.96 1.69 12.67
N PHE A 32 14.57 1.04 11.68
CA PHE A 32 14.05 -0.21 11.13
C PHE A 32 14.58 -1.47 11.83
N VAL A 33 15.82 -1.47 12.35
CA VAL A 33 16.38 -2.64 13.05
C VAL A 33 15.52 -3.02 14.27
N PRO A 34 15.10 -2.11 15.15
CA PRO A 34 14.21 -2.45 16.27
C PRO A 34 12.85 -3.00 15.80
N ALA A 35 12.29 -2.46 14.72
CA ALA A 35 11.02 -2.91 14.17
C ALA A 35 11.07 -4.38 13.69
N ALA A 36 12.23 -4.88 13.27
CA ALA A 36 12.42 -6.27 12.85
C ALA A 36 12.36 -7.29 14.02
N PHE A 37 12.47 -6.82 15.27
CA PHE A 37 12.38 -7.65 16.47
C PHE A 37 10.99 -7.66 17.12
N LEU A 38 10.00 -7.02 16.49
CA LEU A 38 8.61 -7.08 16.97
C LEU A 38 8.10 -8.53 16.93
N PRO A 39 7.48 -9.05 18.00
CA PRO A 39 6.94 -10.40 18.03
C PRO A 39 5.58 -10.50 17.31
N GLY A 40 5.11 -11.73 17.08
CA GLY A 40 3.79 -12.00 16.52
C GLY A 40 3.71 -11.93 14.99
N THR A 41 2.50 -12.14 14.45
CA THR A 41 2.22 -12.14 13.01
C THR A 41 2.48 -10.77 12.38
N THR A 42 2.06 -9.70 13.06
CA THR A 42 2.36 -8.31 12.66
C THR A 42 3.86 -8.05 12.57
N GLY A 43 4.63 -8.56 13.54
CA GLY A 43 6.08 -8.43 13.56
C GLY A 43 6.78 -9.11 12.39
N GLN A 44 6.29 -10.26 11.95
CA GLN A 44 6.83 -10.95 10.76
C GLN A 44 6.63 -10.14 9.48
N LEU A 45 5.47 -9.49 9.32
CA LEU A 45 5.22 -8.59 8.19
C LEU A 45 6.19 -7.40 8.21
N TYR A 46 6.37 -6.77 9.38
CA TYR A 46 7.33 -5.67 9.52
C TYR A 46 8.78 -6.09 9.29
N LYS A 47 9.16 -7.29 9.72
CA LYS A 47 10.52 -7.82 9.56
C LYS A 47 10.92 -7.91 8.09
N GLN A 48 10.01 -8.33 7.20
CA GLN A 48 10.30 -8.39 5.76
C GLN A 48 10.65 -7.01 5.21
N PHE A 49 9.81 -6.00 5.47
CA PHE A 49 10.08 -4.63 5.04
C PHE A 49 11.35 -4.04 5.68
N ALA A 50 11.50 -4.19 6.99
CA ALA A 50 12.61 -3.63 7.75
C ALA A 50 13.96 -4.18 7.26
N VAL A 51 14.09 -5.50 7.12
CA VAL A 51 15.35 -6.13 6.68
C VAL A 51 15.71 -5.71 5.25
N THR A 52 14.74 -5.71 4.34
CA THR A 52 14.95 -5.25 2.96
C THR A 52 15.42 -3.80 2.92
N ILE A 53 14.74 -2.89 3.63
CA ILE A 53 15.11 -1.47 3.65
C ILE A 53 16.50 -1.27 4.23
N VAL A 54 16.81 -1.88 5.38
CA VAL A 54 18.10 -1.72 6.05
C VAL A 54 19.25 -2.20 5.16
N ILE A 55 19.13 -3.38 4.56
CA ILE A 55 20.17 -3.93 3.69
C ILE A 55 20.31 -3.07 2.43
N SER A 56 19.20 -2.71 1.76
CA SER A 56 19.24 -1.89 0.55
C SER A 56 19.83 -0.51 0.80
N VAL A 57 19.45 0.16 1.90
CA VAL A 57 19.99 1.49 2.27
C VAL A 57 21.46 1.39 2.66
N ALA A 58 21.87 0.34 3.38
CA ALA A 58 23.27 0.12 3.73
C ALA A 58 24.15 -0.10 2.50
N ILE A 59 23.73 -0.98 1.58
CA ILE A 59 24.42 -1.21 0.31
C ILE A 59 24.44 0.08 -0.54
N SER A 60 23.31 0.80 -0.60
CA SER A 60 23.23 2.09 -1.30
C SER A 60 24.19 3.12 -0.71
N GLY A 61 24.29 3.20 0.62
CA GLY A 61 25.23 4.07 1.32
C GLY A 61 26.67 3.70 1.01
N PHE A 62 27.00 2.40 1.03
CA PHE A 62 28.32 1.91 0.63
C PHE A 62 28.66 2.31 -0.82
N ILE A 63 27.73 2.11 -1.76
CA ILE A 63 27.89 2.51 -3.16
C ILE A 63 28.09 4.03 -3.30
N ALA A 64 27.29 4.82 -2.58
CA ALA A 64 27.35 6.28 -2.59
C ALA A 64 28.68 6.83 -2.03
N LEU A 65 29.32 6.11 -1.11
CA LEU A 65 30.61 6.48 -0.53
C LEU A 65 31.81 5.98 -1.34
N THR A 66 31.64 4.98 -2.19
CA THR A 66 32.76 4.29 -2.88
C THR A 66 32.69 4.44 -4.40
N LEU A 67 31.71 3.81 -5.04
CA LEU A 67 31.58 3.73 -6.48
C LEU A 67 31.13 5.07 -7.07
N THR A 68 30.15 5.75 -6.47
CA THR A 68 29.63 7.02 -7.00
C THR A 68 30.72 8.09 -7.08
N PRO A 69 31.55 8.33 -6.03
CA PRO A 69 32.64 9.29 -6.11
C PRO A 69 33.72 8.87 -7.10
N ALA A 70 34.04 7.57 -7.20
CA ALA A 70 35.00 7.07 -8.18
C ALA A 70 34.53 7.32 -9.62
N MET A 71 33.25 7.09 -9.91
CA MET A 71 32.63 7.40 -11.19
C MET A 71 32.58 8.91 -11.46
N CYS A 72 32.23 9.73 -10.47
CA CYS A 72 32.24 11.19 -10.61
C CYS A 72 33.64 11.73 -10.91
N ALA A 73 34.67 11.21 -10.24
CA ALA A 73 36.05 11.64 -10.44
C ALA A 73 36.61 11.29 -11.84
N THR A 74 36.06 10.28 -12.51
CA THR A 74 36.58 9.73 -13.77
C THR A 74 35.73 10.10 -14.99
N LEU A 75 34.41 10.09 -14.86
CA LEU A 75 33.48 10.29 -15.97
C LEU A 75 33.00 11.73 -16.11
N LEU A 76 33.00 12.50 -15.02
CA LEU A 76 32.42 13.84 -15.03
C LEU A 76 33.36 14.83 -15.73
N LYS A 77 32.83 15.51 -16.74
CA LYS A 77 33.53 16.56 -17.48
C LYS A 77 33.04 17.92 -17.01
N HIS A 78 33.96 18.89 -16.97
CA HIS A 78 33.57 20.27 -16.72
C HIS A 78 32.71 20.79 -17.89
N GLN A 79 31.50 21.24 -17.59
CA GLN A 79 30.65 21.93 -18.57
C GLN A 79 30.18 23.28 -18.00
N PRO A 80 30.21 24.35 -18.82
CA PRO A 80 29.67 25.64 -18.41
C PRO A 80 28.15 25.53 -18.22
N ALA A 81 27.62 26.28 -17.25
CA ALA A 81 26.19 26.31 -16.99
C ALA A 81 25.42 26.76 -18.25
N PRO A 82 24.31 26.10 -18.62
CA PRO A 82 23.53 26.45 -19.80
C PRO A 82 22.95 27.86 -19.65
N GLN A 83 23.24 28.73 -20.62
CA GLN A 83 22.85 30.14 -20.59
C GLN A 83 21.53 30.42 -21.35
N ARG A 84 21.11 29.53 -22.26
CA ARG A 84 19.91 29.68 -23.08
C ARG A 84 19.14 28.36 -23.19
N GLY A 85 17.87 28.45 -23.62
CA GLY A 85 16.98 27.30 -23.77
C GLY A 85 16.28 26.87 -22.48
N PHE A 86 15.66 25.70 -22.53
CA PHE A 86 14.84 25.16 -21.44
C PHE A 86 15.62 25.03 -20.12
N PHE A 87 16.81 24.41 -20.14
CA PHE A 87 17.62 24.22 -18.93
C PHE A 87 18.05 25.54 -18.26
N ALA A 88 18.34 26.58 -19.05
CA ALA A 88 18.63 27.90 -18.52
C ALA A 88 17.39 28.55 -17.89
N TRP A 89 16.21 28.42 -18.51
CA TRP A 89 14.96 28.88 -17.90
C TRP A 89 14.66 28.13 -16.60
N PHE A 90 14.82 26.80 -16.58
CA PHE A 90 14.60 25.96 -15.41
C PHE A 90 15.53 26.36 -14.25
N ASN A 91 16.83 26.49 -14.51
CA ASN A 91 17.81 26.92 -13.52
C ASN A 91 17.44 28.27 -12.90
N ARG A 92 16.98 29.24 -13.71
CA ARG A 92 16.51 30.54 -13.20
C ARG A 92 15.25 30.42 -12.34
N GLN A 93 14.33 29.51 -12.65
CA GLN A 93 13.15 29.30 -11.79
C GLN A 93 13.54 28.66 -10.46
N VAL A 94 14.39 27.64 -10.49
CA VAL A 94 14.91 27.00 -9.27
C VAL A 94 15.64 28.02 -8.40
N GLU A 95 16.48 28.87 -9.00
CA GLU A 95 17.19 29.93 -8.27
C GLU A 95 16.23 30.92 -7.59
N ARG A 96 15.18 31.36 -8.28
CA ARG A 96 14.14 32.22 -7.68
C ARG A 96 13.43 31.52 -6.52
N LEU A 97 13.13 30.23 -6.66
CA LEU A 97 12.50 29.44 -5.60
C LEU A 97 13.43 29.29 -4.39
N THR A 98 14.72 29.03 -4.61
CA THR A 98 15.72 28.93 -3.54
C THR A 98 15.85 30.25 -2.78
N LEU A 99 15.90 31.38 -3.48
CA LEU A 99 15.94 32.71 -2.86
C LEU A 99 14.65 33.00 -2.08
N GLY A 100 13.48 32.68 -2.66
CA GLY A 100 12.19 32.82 -2.00
C GLY A 100 12.07 31.96 -0.74
N PHE A 101 12.54 30.71 -0.80
CA PHE A 101 12.60 29.82 0.36
C PHE A 101 13.52 30.38 1.45
N GLY A 102 14.69 30.91 1.09
CA GLY A 102 15.59 31.58 2.03
C GLY A 102 14.91 32.75 2.77
N HIS A 103 14.23 33.63 2.04
CA HIS A 103 13.47 34.72 2.64
C HIS A 103 12.33 34.23 3.54
N ALA A 104 11.64 33.15 3.16
CA ALA A 104 10.59 32.55 3.97
C ALA A 104 11.13 31.96 5.29
N VAL A 105 12.27 31.25 5.22
CA VAL A 105 12.95 30.73 6.41
C VAL A 105 13.37 31.88 7.33
N GLU A 106 13.97 32.94 6.80
CA GLU A 106 14.37 34.11 7.59
C GLU A 106 13.16 34.79 8.25
N PHE A 107 12.04 34.92 7.53
CA PHE A 107 10.79 35.46 8.05
C PHE A 107 10.24 34.63 9.22
N VAL A 108 10.29 33.30 9.10
CA VAL A 108 9.83 32.37 10.15
C VAL A 108 10.74 32.43 11.38
N ILE A 109 12.06 32.47 11.18
CA ILE A 109 13.04 32.59 12.28
C ILE A 109 12.79 33.88 13.08
N LYS A 110 12.55 35.01 12.39
CA LYS A 110 12.19 36.29 13.05
C LYS A 110 10.88 36.24 13.83
N ARG A 111 10.01 35.26 13.57
CA ARG A 111 8.71 35.06 14.22
C ARG A 111 8.64 33.71 14.94
N MET A 112 9.71 33.35 15.64
CA MET A 112 9.89 32.06 16.31
C MET A 112 8.71 31.65 17.21
N LEU A 113 8.07 32.60 17.93
CA LEU A 113 6.90 32.30 18.76
C LEU A 113 5.72 31.78 17.95
N ILE A 114 5.47 32.35 16.77
CA ILE A 114 4.41 31.89 15.87
C ILE A 114 4.77 30.52 15.30
N ALA A 115 6.05 30.29 14.97
CA ALA A 115 6.53 28.99 14.50
C ALA A 115 6.30 27.88 15.55
N PHE A 116 6.58 28.14 16.83
CA PHE A 116 6.32 27.20 17.91
C PHE A 116 4.82 26.98 18.15
N LEU A 117 4.00 28.03 18.05
CA LEU A 117 2.55 27.89 18.14
C LEU A 117 2.01 26.99 17.03
N LEU A 118 2.43 27.23 15.78
CA LEU A 118 2.07 26.39 14.65
C LEU A 118 2.54 24.94 14.83
N LEU A 119 3.77 24.73 15.32
CA LEU A 119 4.25 23.40 15.66
C LEU A 119 3.35 22.71 16.69
N GLY A 120 2.95 23.43 17.75
CA GLY A 120 2.01 22.92 18.75
C GLY A 120 0.66 22.53 18.15
N VAL A 121 0.12 23.35 17.24
CA VAL A 121 -1.11 23.04 16.51
C VAL A 121 -0.96 21.80 15.63
N PHE A 122 0.17 21.64 14.93
CA PHE A 122 0.44 20.45 14.12
C PHE A 122 0.56 19.18 14.98
N LEU A 123 1.29 19.24 16.10
CA LEU A 123 1.42 18.12 17.03
C LEU A 123 0.06 17.72 17.61
N TRP A 124 -0.75 18.72 18.01
CA TRP A 124 -2.12 18.48 18.47
C TRP A 124 -2.98 17.85 17.36
N GLY A 125 -2.88 18.34 16.13
CA GLY A 125 -3.58 17.79 14.98
C GLY A 125 -3.21 16.33 14.68
N ILE A 126 -1.93 15.99 14.75
CA ILE A 126 -1.45 14.60 14.59
C ILE A 126 -2.04 13.72 15.70
N TRP A 127 -1.93 14.15 16.96
CA TRP A 127 -2.47 13.40 18.09
C TRP A 127 -3.98 13.18 17.99
N HIS A 128 -4.72 14.22 17.63
CA HIS A 128 -6.16 14.16 17.47
C HIS A 128 -6.57 13.22 16.32
N LEU A 129 -5.89 13.29 15.17
CA LEU A 129 -6.16 12.42 14.04
C LEU A 129 -5.85 10.95 14.36
N PHE A 130 -4.80 10.70 15.14
CA PHE A 130 -4.43 9.34 15.57
C PHE A 130 -5.52 8.68 16.44
N GLN A 131 -6.29 9.47 17.19
CA GLN A 131 -7.44 8.98 17.98
C GLN A 131 -8.68 8.69 17.12
N LEU A 132 -8.82 9.37 15.98
CA LEU A 132 -9.97 9.25 15.09
C LEU A 132 -9.80 8.15 14.03
N LEU A 133 -8.56 7.84 13.65
CA LEU A 133 -8.28 6.93 12.54
C LEU A 133 -8.57 5.47 12.96
N PRO A 134 -9.52 4.78 12.32
CA PRO A 134 -9.81 3.38 12.66
C PRO A 134 -8.63 2.48 12.29
N THR A 135 -8.30 1.55 13.19
CA THR A 135 -7.22 0.59 12.97
C THR A 135 -7.73 -0.63 12.21
N SER A 136 -6.94 -1.11 11.25
CA SER A 136 -7.15 -2.40 10.58
C SER A 136 -5.82 -3.14 10.50
N PHE A 137 -5.86 -4.47 10.46
CA PHE A 137 -4.66 -5.28 10.36
C PHE A 137 -4.10 -5.29 8.93
N VAL A 138 -4.88 -5.82 7.98
CA VAL A 138 -4.58 -5.86 6.55
C VAL A 138 -5.89 -5.60 5.81
N PRO A 139 -5.90 -4.77 4.76
CA PRO A 139 -7.08 -4.58 3.92
C PRO A 139 -7.54 -5.91 3.31
N GLN A 140 -8.85 -6.10 3.22
CA GLN A 140 -9.41 -7.22 2.46
C GLN A 140 -9.28 -6.90 0.97
N GLU A 141 -8.49 -7.72 0.28
CA GLU A 141 -8.24 -7.57 -1.15
C GLU A 141 -9.19 -8.45 -1.97
N ASP A 142 -9.55 -7.98 -3.16
CA ASP A 142 -10.25 -8.80 -4.15
C ASP A 142 -9.29 -9.90 -4.65
N GLN A 143 -9.53 -11.14 -4.23
CA GLN A 143 -8.72 -12.30 -4.64
C GLN A 143 -9.27 -13.00 -5.90
N GLY A 144 -10.30 -12.44 -6.54
CA GLY A 144 -10.95 -13.05 -7.71
C GLY A 144 -11.89 -14.20 -7.39
N TYR A 145 -12.21 -14.43 -6.11
CA TYR A 145 -13.21 -15.40 -5.69
C TYR A 145 -13.89 -14.99 -4.38
N ALA A 146 -15.05 -15.60 -4.11
CA ALA A 146 -15.74 -15.57 -2.83
C ALA A 146 -16.27 -16.97 -2.50
N MET A 147 -16.59 -17.17 -1.22
CA MET A 147 -17.17 -18.42 -0.74
C MET A 147 -18.53 -18.11 -0.13
N VAL A 148 -19.56 -18.87 -0.49
CA VAL A 148 -20.90 -18.69 0.11
C VAL A 148 -21.25 -19.94 0.91
N ALA A 149 -21.64 -19.75 2.17
CA ALA A 149 -22.15 -20.80 3.05
C ALA A 149 -23.68 -20.72 3.13
N ILE A 150 -24.34 -21.86 2.97
CA ILE A 150 -25.78 -22.03 3.20
C ILE A 150 -25.96 -22.90 4.43
N ILE A 151 -26.74 -22.41 5.38
CA ILE A 151 -27.04 -23.08 6.64
C ILE A 151 -28.55 -23.21 6.77
N MET A 152 -29.05 -24.44 6.64
CA MET A 152 -30.46 -24.79 6.84
C MET A 152 -30.70 -25.16 8.32
N PRO A 153 -31.97 -25.17 8.79
CA PRO A 153 -32.32 -25.70 10.10
C PRO A 153 -31.79 -27.13 10.32
N GLN A 154 -31.46 -27.50 11.57
CA GLN A 154 -30.82 -28.79 11.87
C GLN A 154 -31.61 -30.02 11.41
N SER A 155 -32.93 -29.91 11.28
CA SER A 155 -33.83 -30.97 10.81
C SER A 155 -33.98 -31.04 9.29
N ALA A 156 -33.28 -30.21 8.51
CA ALA A 156 -33.38 -30.21 7.06
C ALA A 156 -32.68 -31.45 6.44
N SER A 157 -33.35 -32.09 5.49
CA SER A 157 -32.76 -33.16 4.68
C SER A 157 -31.79 -32.59 3.65
N LEU A 158 -30.89 -33.44 3.14
CA LEU A 158 -29.95 -33.07 2.08
C LEU A 158 -30.68 -32.57 0.83
N GLU A 159 -31.81 -33.17 0.50
CA GLU A 159 -32.65 -32.79 -0.64
C GLU A 159 -33.23 -31.37 -0.49
N ARG A 160 -33.70 -31.01 0.71
CA ARG A 160 -34.16 -29.64 0.98
C ARG A 160 -33.03 -28.63 0.86
N THR A 161 -31.84 -28.99 1.35
CA THR A 161 -30.64 -28.15 1.21
C THR A 161 -30.25 -27.99 -0.25
N GLN A 162 -30.31 -29.06 -1.05
CA GLN A 162 -30.06 -29.03 -2.49
C GLN A 162 -31.02 -28.08 -3.21
N THR A 163 -32.32 -28.12 -2.89
CA THR A 163 -33.31 -27.21 -3.49
C THR A 163 -33.00 -25.74 -3.20
N VAL A 164 -32.58 -25.41 -1.98
CA VAL A 164 -32.18 -24.03 -1.64
C VAL A 164 -30.87 -23.66 -2.32
N ALA A 165 -29.91 -24.58 -2.37
CA ALA A 165 -28.64 -24.35 -3.04
C ALA A 165 -28.83 -24.08 -4.55
N GLU A 166 -29.72 -24.80 -5.24
CA GLU A 166 -30.07 -24.52 -6.65
C GLU A 166 -30.68 -23.13 -6.85
N ARG A 167 -31.51 -22.66 -5.90
CA ARG A 167 -32.02 -21.28 -5.94
C ARG A 167 -30.89 -20.25 -5.79
N VAL A 168 -29.93 -20.51 -4.90
CA VAL A 168 -28.75 -19.66 -4.71
C VAL A 168 -27.84 -19.67 -5.95
N ASP A 169 -27.63 -20.81 -6.60
CA ASP A 169 -26.88 -20.89 -7.85
C ASP A 169 -27.53 -20.03 -8.94
N ALA A 170 -28.86 -20.11 -9.07
CA ALA A 170 -29.60 -19.32 -10.03
C ALA A 170 -29.53 -17.80 -9.77
N MET A 171 -29.37 -17.37 -8.52
CA MET A 171 -29.10 -15.97 -8.16
C MET A 171 -27.67 -15.57 -8.57
N LEU A 172 -26.67 -16.35 -8.14
CA LEU A 172 -25.26 -16.11 -8.47
C LEU A 172 -25.02 -16.08 -9.99
N ALA A 173 -25.77 -16.87 -10.76
CA ALA A 173 -25.69 -16.90 -12.22
C ALA A 173 -26.10 -15.59 -12.91
N LYS A 174 -26.94 -14.77 -12.25
CA LYS A 174 -27.42 -13.50 -12.80
C LYS A 174 -26.48 -12.33 -12.50
N ILE A 175 -25.55 -12.50 -11.56
CA ILE A 175 -24.69 -11.40 -11.10
C ILE A 175 -23.57 -11.15 -12.11
N PRO A 176 -23.48 -9.94 -12.69
CA PRO A 176 -22.38 -9.58 -13.58
C PRO A 176 -21.03 -9.68 -12.86
N GLY A 177 -20.03 -10.26 -13.51
CA GLY A 177 -18.68 -10.42 -12.96
C GLY A 177 -18.43 -11.78 -12.29
N VAL A 178 -19.45 -12.60 -12.07
CA VAL A 178 -19.28 -14.02 -11.72
C VAL A 178 -18.92 -14.82 -12.98
N ASP A 179 -17.94 -15.71 -12.87
CA ASP A 179 -17.51 -16.60 -13.96
C ASP A 179 -17.94 -18.06 -13.69
N ARG A 180 -17.43 -18.64 -12.60
CA ARG A 180 -17.70 -20.04 -12.24
C ARG A 180 -18.30 -20.16 -10.84
N ARG A 181 -19.18 -21.15 -10.68
CA ARG A 181 -19.86 -21.47 -9.43
C ARG A 181 -19.72 -22.98 -9.21
N SER A 182 -19.03 -23.37 -8.15
CA SER A 182 -18.88 -24.76 -7.76
C SER A 182 -19.64 -24.99 -6.47
N MET A 183 -20.69 -25.80 -6.52
CA MET A 183 -21.58 -26.09 -5.39
C MET A 183 -21.24 -27.46 -4.79
N ILE A 184 -21.11 -27.51 -3.46
CA ILE A 184 -20.98 -28.75 -2.69
C ILE A 184 -22.08 -28.76 -1.65
N THR A 185 -23.16 -29.47 -1.96
CA THR A 185 -24.25 -29.74 -1.02
C THR A 185 -23.86 -30.85 -0.07
N GLY A 186 -24.15 -30.69 1.21
CA GLY A 186 -23.76 -31.67 2.24
C GLY A 186 -22.44 -31.32 2.93
N TYR A 187 -21.81 -30.19 2.63
CA TYR A 187 -20.53 -29.76 3.20
C TYR A 187 -20.62 -28.37 3.81
N SER A 188 -20.14 -28.23 5.04
CA SER A 188 -20.07 -26.97 5.78
C SER A 188 -18.63 -26.46 5.83
N LEU A 189 -18.38 -25.32 5.17
CA LEU A 189 -17.07 -24.66 5.21
C LEU A 189 -16.69 -24.14 6.61
N ILE A 190 -17.69 -23.79 7.43
CA ILE A 190 -17.48 -23.11 8.71
C ILE A 190 -16.79 -24.02 9.73
N ASP A 191 -17.15 -25.29 9.75
CA ASP A 191 -16.61 -26.29 10.68
C ASP A 191 -15.97 -27.50 9.99
N GLY A 192 -15.91 -27.50 8.66
CA GLY A 192 -15.26 -28.52 7.84
C GLY A 192 -15.96 -29.89 7.83
N GLY A 193 -17.22 -29.97 8.29
CA GLY A 193 -17.96 -31.22 8.43
C GLY A 193 -18.94 -31.52 7.28
N PHE A 194 -19.26 -32.81 7.10
CA PHE A 194 -20.35 -33.23 6.22
C PHE A 194 -21.69 -33.19 6.97
N LYS A 195 -22.64 -32.40 6.46
CA LYS A 195 -23.94 -32.13 7.11
C LYS A 195 -25.05 -32.03 6.08
N ASN A 196 -26.15 -32.74 6.31
CA ASN A 196 -27.31 -32.70 5.43
C ASN A 196 -27.97 -31.32 5.34
N ASN A 197 -27.79 -30.47 6.36
CA ASN A 197 -28.37 -29.13 6.45
C ASN A 197 -27.39 -28.00 6.05
N ALA A 198 -26.30 -28.30 5.34
CA ALA A 198 -25.34 -27.30 4.90
C ALA A 198 -24.94 -27.47 3.43
N ALA A 199 -24.63 -26.36 2.77
CA ALA A 199 -24.00 -26.35 1.45
C ALA A 199 -22.97 -25.23 1.35
N THR A 200 -21.95 -25.43 0.54
CA THR A 200 -20.89 -24.45 0.29
C THR A 200 -20.76 -24.19 -1.20
N PHE A 201 -20.64 -22.93 -1.59
CA PHE A 201 -20.28 -22.50 -2.93
C PHE A 201 -18.87 -21.91 -2.94
N PHE A 202 -18.10 -22.29 -3.95
CA PHE A 202 -16.89 -21.59 -4.35
C PHE A 202 -17.20 -20.82 -5.64
N VAL A 203 -17.21 -19.49 -5.53
CA VAL A 203 -17.59 -18.58 -6.62
C VAL A 203 -16.32 -17.90 -7.13
N THR A 204 -15.94 -18.19 -8.37
CA THR A 204 -14.82 -17.53 -9.04
C THR A 204 -15.36 -16.37 -9.87
N PHE A 205 -14.72 -15.21 -9.75
CA PHE A 205 -15.04 -14.03 -10.53
C PHE A 205 -14.30 -14.04 -11.86
N LYS A 206 -14.79 -13.24 -12.81
CA LYS A 206 -14.11 -12.99 -14.08
C LYS A 206 -12.74 -12.37 -13.88
N ASP A 207 -11.88 -12.45 -14.90
CA ASP A 207 -10.54 -11.88 -14.86
C ASP A 207 -10.57 -10.38 -14.48
N PHE A 208 -9.56 -9.95 -13.75
CA PHE A 208 -9.44 -8.55 -13.32
C PHE A 208 -9.46 -7.58 -14.50
N LYS A 209 -8.89 -7.93 -15.66
CA LYS A 209 -8.90 -7.05 -16.84
C LYS A 209 -10.30 -6.80 -17.37
N GLU A 210 -11.20 -7.79 -17.26
CA GLU A 210 -12.58 -7.64 -17.69
C GLU A 210 -13.37 -6.80 -16.67
N ARG A 211 -13.25 -7.13 -15.38
CA ARG A 211 -13.99 -6.43 -14.32
C ARG A 211 -13.54 -4.98 -14.14
N TYR A 212 -12.23 -4.72 -14.26
CA TYR A 212 -11.62 -3.41 -14.12
C TYR A 212 -11.31 -2.70 -15.44
N GLY A 213 -11.80 -3.19 -16.57
CA GLY A 213 -11.53 -2.61 -17.90
C GLY A 213 -12.06 -1.19 -18.11
N SER A 214 -13.10 -0.80 -17.37
CA SER A 214 -13.63 0.56 -17.35
C SER A 214 -14.05 0.97 -15.93
N LEU A 215 -14.19 2.27 -15.69
CA LEU A 215 -14.63 2.77 -14.39
C LEU A 215 -16.08 2.36 -14.06
N ALA A 216 -16.92 2.17 -15.08
CA ALA A 216 -18.30 1.70 -14.93
C ALA A 216 -18.33 0.22 -14.52
N THR A 217 -17.64 -0.64 -15.27
CA THR A 217 -17.54 -2.08 -14.95
C THR A 217 -16.88 -2.31 -13.60
N ALA A 218 -15.87 -1.54 -13.25
CA ALA A 218 -15.18 -1.67 -11.96
C ALA A 218 -16.09 -1.34 -10.77
N ARG A 219 -17.03 -0.40 -10.92
CA ARG A 219 -18.00 -0.06 -9.86
C ARG A 219 -19.02 -1.17 -9.65
N GLU A 220 -19.44 -1.84 -10.71
CA GLU A 220 -20.48 -2.87 -10.67
C GLU A 220 -19.93 -4.27 -10.38
N GLN A 221 -18.71 -4.58 -10.83
CA GLN A 221 -18.14 -5.94 -10.84
C GLN A 221 -16.88 -6.10 -9.97
N ASN A 222 -16.56 -5.16 -9.09
CA ASN A 222 -15.57 -5.43 -8.05
C ASN A 222 -16.13 -6.46 -7.05
N ALA A 223 -15.25 -7.20 -6.36
CA ALA A 223 -15.67 -8.24 -5.42
C ALA A 223 -16.70 -7.76 -4.39
N ARG A 224 -16.51 -6.55 -3.83
CA ARG A 224 -17.44 -5.98 -2.85
C ARG A 224 -18.83 -5.76 -3.44
N ALA A 225 -18.93 -5.23 -4.65
CA ALA A 225 -20.19 -5.00 -5.35
C ALA A 225 -20.91 -6.32 -5.65
N ILE A 226 -20.16 -7.34 -6.12
CA ILE A 226 -20.69 -8.68 -6.37
C ILE A 226 -21.25 -9.30 -5.07
N ILE A 227 -20.47 -9.27 -3.98
CA ILE A 227 -20.87 -9.82 -2.67
C ILE A 227 -22.09 -9.07 -2.10
N VAL A 228 -22.10 -7.73 -2.17
CA VAL A 228 -23.23 -6.92 -1.68
C VAL A 228 -24.49 -7.13 -2.53
N SER A 229 -24.35 -7.23 -3.85
CA SER A 229 -25.47 -7.53 -4.75
C SER A 229 -26.07 -8.89 -4.41
N PHE A 230 -25.21 -9.90 -4.27
CA PHE A 230 -25.63 -11.24 -3.88
C PHE A 230 -26.33 -11.25 -2.52
N PHE A 231 -25.74 -10.62 -1.50
CA PHE A 231 -26.31 -10.56 -0.16
C PHE A 231 -27.70 -9.91 -0.15
N ASN A 232 -27.90 -8.86 -0.96
CA ASN A 232 -29.18 -8.19 -1.08
C ASN A 232 -30.29 -9.04 -1.71
N GLU A 233 -29.94 -10.00 -2.58
CA GLU A 233 -30.91 -10.95 -3.14
C GLU A 233 -31.10 -12.16 -2.20
N ALA A 234 -30.01 -12.70 -1.66
CA ALA A 234 -30.03 -13.90 -0.83
C ALA A 234 -30.77 -13.72 0.50
N LYS A 235 -30.84 -12.49 1.04
CA LYS A 235 -31.56 -12.20 2.30
C LYS A 235 -33.05 -12.51 2.29
N TYR A 236 -33.66 -12.69 1.10
CA TYR A 236 -35.08 -13.04 0.96
C TYR A 236 -35.33 -14.55 1.01
N ILE A 237 -34.28 -15.38 1.16
CA ILE A 237 -34.42 -16.80 1.38
C ILE A 237 -34.76 -17.01 2.86
N GLU A 238 -36.02 -17.26 3.17
CA GLU A 238 -36.48 -17.46 4.56
C GLU A 238 -36.12 -18.85 5.11
N ASP A 239 -35.94 -19.83 4.23
CA ASP A 239 -35.69 -21.23 4.60
C ASP A 239 -34.26 -21.50 5.12
N ALA A 240 -33.33 -20.56 4.95
CA ALA A 240 -31.91 -20.75 5.21
C ALA A 240 -31.19 -19.45 5.56
N ILE A 241 -30.09 -19.58 6.31
CA ILE A 241 -29.12 -18.49 6.47
C ILE A 241 -28.07 -18.64 5.36
N VAL A 242 -27.96 -17.61 4.50
CA VAL A 242 -26.98 -17.57 3.40
C VAL A 242 -25.95 -16.48 3.67
N LEU A 243 -24.68 -16.87 3.81
CA LEU A 243 -23.56 -16.00 4.17
C LEU A 243 -22.52 -15.99 3.05
N PRO A 244 -22.29 -14.85 2.39
CA PRO A 244 -21.20 -14.68 1.42
C PRO A 244 -19.86 -14.29 2.04
#